data_AF-A0A2T0S591-F1
#
_entry.id   AF-A0A2T0S591-F1
#
_cell.length_a   1.000
_cell.length_b   1.000
_cell.length_c   1.000
_cell.angle_alpha   90.00
_cell.angle_beta   90.00
_cell.angle_gamma   90.00
#
_symmetry.space_group_name_H-M   'P 1'
#
loop_
_entity.id
_entity.type
_entity.pdbx_description
1 polymer ?
#
loop_
_entity_poly.entity_id
_entity_poly.type
_entity_poly.pdbx_seq_one_letter_code
_entity_poly.pdbx_strand_id
1 'polypeptide(L)'
;MPPDLPGPLEQPGGDWTRLTITERARTNPANHARVELADADDAITAAYDVAVIHREIDDDSALWHVLVAGSVVFDLPFRIGDDIMTALPGELSVVGSAWHTKLAAHTFLLAMHQARTMTFRVQGEMFLAHEVEPVTPWMLAELRAVVALHDNFVALEVLTGQEIRALPELVSVFDGVRLRQTRMLWEARGVQWDRTLPPLASPESIQPRGVRIESTILTIGDARIGTPEILIWHPDVVWHEQEPESEAGSGRRMVTATIPATTRFLAWAPSRRASAEEQPSEGNGGICPAWTKMLRRSDDLRGRPGERPRQHEPSLCAPSTSCARGGVCRDFRST
;
A
#
# COMPACT_ATOMS: atom_id res chain seq x y z
N MET A 1 -9.27 47.80 -16.85
CA MET A 1 -9.93 47.01 -17.92
C MET A 1 -8.97 45.87 -18.24
N PRO A 2 -9.31 44.61 -17.93
CA PRO A 2 -8.45 43.47 -18.25
C PRO A 2 -8.31 43.34 -19.78
N PRO A 3 -7.17 42.88 -20.30
CA PRO A 3 -6.96 42.78 -21.74
C PRO A 3 -7.89 41.71 -22.34
N ASP A 4 -8.58 42.07 -23.43
CA ASP A 4 -9.38 41.15 -24.22
C ASP A 4 -8.47 40.11 -24.87
N LEU A 5 -8.64 38.84 -24.48
CA LEU A 5 -8.01 37.71 -25.17
C LEU A 5 -8.77 37.46 -26.49
N PRO A 6 -8.06 37.29 -27.62
CA PRO A 6 -8.70 37.12 -28.91
C PRO A 6 -9.35 35.74 -29.02
N GLY A 7 -10.69 35.71 -29.03
CA GLY A 7 -11.50 34.56 -29.45
C GLY A 7 -11.45 33.33 -28.54
N PRO A 8 -12.37 32.37 -28.74
CA PRO A 8 -12.27 31.07 -28.09
C PRO A 8 -10.96 30.41 -28.55
N LEU A 9 -10.05 30.19 -27.61
CA LEU A 9 -8.86 29.35 -27.83
C LEU A 9 -9.36 28.02 -28.41
N GLU A 10 -9.07 27.75 -29.68
CA GLU A 10 -9.21 26.42 -30.25
C GLU A 10 -8.44 25.48 -29.33
N GLN A 11 -9.16 24.59 -28.63
CA GLN A 11 -8.51 23.56 -27.84
C GLN A 11 -7.68 22.74 -28.82
N PRO A 12 -6.34 22.67 -28.66
CA PRO A 12 -5.52 21.85 -29.54
C PRO A 12 -6.02 20.40 -29.43
N GLY A 13 -6.40 19.83 -30.58
CA GLY A 13 -7.11 18.57 -30.72
C GLY A 13 -6.25 17.33 -30.51
N GLY A 14 -5.62 17.21 -29.35
CA GLY A 14 -4.90 16.01 -28.91
C GLY A 14 -5.19 15.66 -27.46
N ASP A 15 -4.94 14.41 -27.07
CA ASP A 15 -5.00 13.98 -25.68
C ASP A 15 -3.98 14.78 -24.86
N TRP A 16 -4.48 15.66 -23.99
CA TRP A 16 -3.66 16.47 -23.10
C TRP A 16 -3.09 15.59 -21.98
N THR A 17 -1.80 15.24 -22.09
CA THR A 17 -1.09 14.60 -20.98
C THR A 17 -0.58 15.66 -20.02
N ARG A 18 -1.08 15.64 -18.78
CA ARG A 18 -0.57 16.51 -17.72
C ARG A 18 0.84 16.08 -17.32
N LEU A 19 1.83 16.92 -17.59
CA LEU A 19 3.20 16.67 -17.15
C LEU A 19 3.34 16.86 -15.63
N THR A 20 4.06 15.96 -14.99
CA THR A 20 4.55 16.08 -13.62
C THR A 20 5.65 17.17 -13.53
N ILE A 21 5.94 17.66 -12.32
CA ILE A 21 7.00 18.66 -12.10
C ILE A 21 8.36 18.14 -12.57
N THR A 22 8.65 16.86 -12.31
CA THR A 22 9.88 16.20 -12.76
C THR A 22 9.97 16.14 -14.28
N GLU A 23 8.90 15.73 -14.97
CA GLU A 23 8.86 15.70 -16.44
C GLU A 23 9.03 17.09 -17.04
N ARG A 24 8.41 18.11 -16.44
CA ARG A 24 8.58 19.50 -16.86
C ARG A 24 10.02 19.98 -16.67
N ALA A 25 10.64 19.70 -15.53
CA ALA A 25 12.04 20.10 -15.29
C ALA A 25 13.01 19.39 -16.27
N ARG A 26 12.69 18.15 -16.65
CA ARG A 26 13.41 17.34 -17.64
C ARG A 26 13.16 17.74 -19.09
N THR A 27 12.37 18.76 -19.41
CA THR A 27 12.37 19.26 -20.80
C THR A 27 13.72 19.85 -21.19
N ASN A 28 14.55 20.25 -20.22
CA ASN A 28 15.95 20.59 -20.43
C ASN A 28 16.84 19.36 -20.10
N PRO A 29 17.59 18.79 -21.08
CA PRO A 29 18.49 17.66 -20.86
C PRO A 29 19.54 17.90 -19.77
N ALA A 30 19.97 19.15 -19.55
CA ALA A 30 20.92 19.48 -18.49
C ALA A 30 20.37 19.20 -17.09
N ASN A 31 19.05 19.10 -16.92
CA ASN A 31 18.41 18.83 -15.64
C ASN A 31 18.23 17.33 -15.38
N HIS A 32 18.57 16.45 -16.33
CA HIS A 32 18.41 15.01 -16.15
C HIS A 32 19.50 14.46 -15.26
N ALA A 33 19.07 13.83 -14.18
CA ALA A 33 19.94 13.02 -13.35
C ALA A 33 19.19 11.74 -12.96
N ARG A 34 19.94 10.79 -12.40
CA ARG A 34 19.41 9.54 -11.86
C ARG A 34 19.99 9.33 -10.48
N VAL A 35 19.15 8.86 -9.55
CA VAL A 35 19.59 8.40 -8.23
C VAL A 35 19.53 6.89 -8.22
N GLU A 36 20.63 6.25 -7.83
CA GLU A 36 20.75 4.81 -7.64
C GLU A 36 21.02 4.53 -6.17
N LEU A 37 20.29 3.57 -5.60
CA LEU A 37 20.43 3.12 -4.23
C LEU A 37 21.00 1.70 -4.25
N ALA A 38 22.12 1.47 -3.57
CA ALA A 38 22.75 0.15 -3.50
C ALA A 38 22.89 -0.35 -2.06
N ASP A 39 22.80 -1.67 -1.88
CA ASP A 39 22.94 -2.33 -0.59
C ASP A 39 24.42 -2.55 -0.18
N ALA A 40 24.64 -3.36 0.85
CA ALA A 40 25.99 -3.62 1.35
C ALA A 40 26.89 -4.40 0.38
N ASP A 41 26.29 -5.12 -0.58
CA ASP A 41 26.96 -5.92 -1.60
C ASP A 41 27.11 -5.14 -2.92
N ASP A 42 26.90 -3.82 -2.89
CA ASP A 42 26.88 -2.90 -4.04
C ASP A 42 25.83 -3.26 -5.10
N ALA A 43 24.82 -4.06 -4.75
CA ALA A 43 23.71 -4.37 -5.64
C ALA A 43 22.69 -3.23 -5.65
N ILE A 44 22.33 -2.74 -6.83
CA ILE A 44 21.33 -1.68 -6.99
C ILE A 44 19.95 -2.24 -6.59
N THR A 45 19.40 -1.70 -5.50
CA THR A 45 18.09 -2.11 -4.95
C THR A 45 16.95 -1.25 -5.46
N ALA A 46 17.22 0.02 -5.80
CA ALA A 46 16.26 0.92 -6.40
C ALA A 46 16.95 2.00 -7.24
N ALA A 47 16.23 2.51 -8.23
CA ALA A 47 16.70 3.62 -9.04
C ALA A 47 15.55 4.56 -9.40
N TYR A 48 15.83 5.85 -9.38
CA TYR A 48 14.86 6.91 -9.60
C TYR A 48 15.38 7.86 -10.67
N ASP A 49 14.54 8.14 -11.66
CA ASP A 49 14.73 9.28 -12.53
C ASP A 49 14.44 10.56 -11.74
N VAL A 50 15.38 11.50 -11.76
CA VAL A 50 15.29 12.74 -10.98
C VAL A 50 15.51 13.96 -11.86
N ALA A 51 15.16 15.13 -11.33
CA ALA A 51 15.39 16.39 -12.01
C ALA A 51 16.13 17.37 -11.11
N VAL A 52 17.20 17.99 -11.60
CA VAL A 52 17.79 19.16 -10.94
C VAL A 52 16.89 20.36 -11.22
N ILE A 53 16.24 20.87 -10.18
CA ILE A 53 15.24 21.94 -10.29
C ILE A 53 15.83 23.33 -10.00
N HIS A 54 16.98 23.39 -9.34
CA HIS A 54 17.71 24.62 -9.06
C HIS A 54 19.20 24.34 -8.88
N ARG A 55 20.03 25.34 -9.18
CA ARG A 55 21.48 25.29 -9.00
C ARG A 55 21.96 26.62 -8.47
N GLU A 56 22.75 26.55 -7.41
CA GLU A 56 23.54 27.66 -6.90
C GLU A 56 25.00 27.27 -7.04
N ILE A 57 25.82 28.19 -7.54
CA ILE A 57 27.24 28.00 -7.73
C ILE A 57 27.93 29.20 -7.10
N ASP A 58 28.85 28.92 -6.19
CA ASP A 58 29.76 29.85 -5.55
C ASP A 58 31.20 29.36 -5.78
N ASP A 59 32.20 30.23 -5.73
CA ASP A 59 33.56 30.00 -6.27
C ASP A 59 34.08 28.55 -6.20
N ASP A 60 34.10 27.94 -5.01
CA ASP A 60 34.57 26.56 -4.76
C ASP A 60 33.46 25.59 -4.32
N SER A 61 32.18 25.98 -4.43
CA SER A 61 31.05 25.18 -3.96
C SER A 61 29.81 25.30 -4.82
N ALA A 62 28.97 24.27 -4.82
CA ALA A 62 27.67 24.36 -5.46
C ALA A 62 26.63 23.61 -4.65
N LEU A 63 25.39 24.07 -4.79
CA LEU A 63 24.21 23.47 -4.20
C LEU A 63 23.21 23.16 -5.31
N TRP A 64 22.84 21.89 -5.43
CA TRP A 64 21.78 21.47 -6.34
C TRP A 64 20.55 21.08 -5.54
N HIS A 65 19.39 21.61 -5.90
CA HIS A 65 18.11 21.08 -5.42
C HIS A 65 17.63 20.03 -6.42
N VAL A 66 17.55 18.78 -5.96
CA VAL A 66 17.22 17.63 -6.80
C VAL A 66 15.84 17.09 -6.42
N LEU A 67 14.89 17.13 -7.36
CA LEU A 67 13.56 16.57 -7.19
C LEU A 67 13.59 15.06 -7.48
N VAL A 68 13.47 14.26 -6.42
CA VAL A 68 13.43 12.80 -6.43
C VAL A 68 12.01 12.30 -6.25
N ALA A 69 11.63 11.27 -7.01
CA ALA A 69 10.30 10.65 -6.98
C ALA A 69 9.10 11.62 -7.14
N GLY A 70 9.34 12.84 -7.65
CA GLY A 70 8.33 13.89 -7.81
C GLY A 70 7.81 14.49 -6.49
N SER A 71 8.42 14.15 -5.36
CA SER A 71 7.88 14.43 -4.03
C SER A 71 8.93 14.76 -2.96
N VAL A 72 10.22 14.62 -3.29
CA VAL A 72 11.33 14.85 -2.35
C VAL A 72 12.31 15.81 -2.99
N VAL A 73 12.62 16.92 -2.32
CA VAL A 73 13.72 17.79 -2.71
C VAL A 73 14.92 17.44 -1.85
N PHE A 74 15.98 16.96 -2.50
CA PHE A 74 17.26 16.69 -1.88
C PHE A 74 18.21 17.84 -2.17
N ASP A 75 18.67 18.48 -1.11
CA ASP A 75 19.64 19.56 -1.16
C ASP A 75 21.02 18.93 -1.18
N LEU A 76 21.69 19.05 -2.32
CA LEU A 76 22.95 18.40 -2.62
C LEU A 76 24.07 19.45 -2.67
N PRO A 77 24.64 19.83 -1.51
CA PRO A 77 25.83 20.67 -1.47
C PRO A 77 27.07 19.84 -1.78
N PHE A 78 28.00 20.39 -2.56
CA PHE A 78 29.29 19.79 -2.84
C PHE A 78 30.35 20.86 -3.10
N ARG A 79 31.61 20.51 -2.82
CA ARG A 79 32.76 21.34 -3.19
C ARG A 79 33.27 20.98 -4.57
N ILE A 80 33.66 22.01 -5.31
CA ILE A 80 34.27 21.92 -6.63
C ILE A 80 35.77 22.08 -6.43
N GLY A 81 36.50 20.96 -6.37
CA GLY A 81 37.97 20.96 -6.41
C GLY A 81 38.50 20.86 -7.85
N ASP A 82 39.82 20.92 -7.99
CA ASP A 82 40.49 20.89 -9.31
C ASP A 82 40.20 19.59 -10.09
N ASP A 83 40.08 18.45 -9.41
CA ASP A 83 39.82 17.13 -10.03
C ASP A 83 38.80 16.25 -9.28
N ILE A 84 38.36 16.66 -8.09
CA ILE A 84 37.49 15.84 -7.23
C ILE A 84 36.32 16.68 -6.73
N MET A 85 35.11 16.21 -7.01
CA MET A 85 33.89 16.73 -6.41
C MET A 85 33.68 16.03 -5.08
N THR A 86 33.58 16.81 -4.00
CA THR A 86 33.37 16.26 -2.66
C THR A 86 31.97 16.60 -2.18
N ALA A 87 31.16 15.57 -1.99
CA ALA A 87 29.83 15.67 -1.43
C ALA A 87 29.88 16.19 0.02
N LEU A 88 29.03 17.17 0.34
CA LEU A 88 28.80 17.64 1.71
C LEU A 88 27.48 17.05 2.24
N PRO A 89 27.24 17.04 3.56
CA PRO A 89 25.97 16.63 4.13
C PRO A 89 24.82 17.45 3.53
N GLY A 90 23.84 16.75 2.96
CA GLY A 90 22.65 17.36 2.38
C GLY A 90 21.47 17.38 3.35
N GLU A 91 20.45 18.14 2.98
CA GLU A 91 19.14 18.12 3.64
C GLU A 91 18.09 17.52 2.72
N LEU A 92 17.02 16.96 3.32
CA LEU A 92 15.92 16.39 2.58
C LEU A 92 14.62 17.02 3.05
N SER A 93 13.84 17.53 2.10
CA SER A 93 12.49 18.02 2.35
C SER A 93 11.46 17.27 1.50
N VAL A 94 10.30 17.00 2.10
CA VAL A 94 9.16 16.39 1.40
C VAL A 94 8.25 17.50 0.89
N VAL A 95 7.91 17.45 -0.39
CA VAL A 95 7.03 18.43 -1.05
C VAL A 95 5.71 17.79 -1.46
N GLY A 96 4.63 18.56 -1.34
CA GLY A 96 3.28 18.16 -1.72
C GLY A 96 2.46 17.57 -0.58
N SER A 97 1.15 17.81 -0.62
CA SER A 97 0.21 17.43 0.43
C SER A 97 -0.66 16.22 0.07
N ALA A 98 -0.74 15.85 -1.22
CA ALA A 98 -1.55 14.73 -1.69
C ALA A 98 -0.97 13.38 -1.26
N TRP A 99 -1.85 12.39 -1.03
CA TRP A 99 -1.43 11.09 -0.51
C TRP A 99 -0.48 10.33 -1.43
N HIS A 100 -0.67 10.40 -2.75
CA HIS A 100 0.23 9.76 -3.70
C HIS A 100 1.64 10.35 -3.64
N THR A 101 1.76 11.67 -3.46
CA THR A 101 3.04 12.36 -3.28
C THR A 101 3.71 11.97 -1.95
N LYS A 102 2.92 11.90 -0.86
CA LYS A 102 3.42 11.43 0.44
C LYS A 102 3.86 9.95 0.39
N LEU A 103 3.12 9.09 -0.32
CA LEU A 103 3.48 7.69 -0.52
C LEU A 103 4.81 7.57 -1.28
N ALA A 104 4.96 8.29 -2.39
CA ALA A 104 6.20 8.31 -3.18
C ALA A 104 7.40 8.76 -2.32
N ALA A 105 7.24 9.83 -1.54
CA ALA A 105 8.28 10.33 -0.66
C ALA A 105 8.70 9.32 0.42
N HIS A 106 7.74 8.73 1.13
CA HIS A 106 8.07 7.77 2.19
C HIS A 106 8.58 6.44 1.66
N THR A 107 8.15 6.04 0.45
CA THR A 107 8.69 4.86 -0.24
C THR A 107 10.15 5.09 -0.62
N PHE A 108 10.49 6.28 -1.14
CA PHE A 108 11.87 6.67 -1.41
C PHE A 108 12.70 6.70 -0.11
N LEU A 109 12.22 7.35 0.94
CA LEU A 109 12.92 7.42 2.24
C LEU A 109 13.18 6.02 2.82
N LEU A 110 12.20 5.12 2.74
CA LEU A 110 12.36 3.74 3.18
C LEU A 110 13.45 3.03 2.35
N ALA A 111 13.41 3.14 1.02
CA ALA A 111 14.42 2.54 0.15
C ALA A 111 15.82 3.12 0.43
N MET A 112 15.93 4.44 0.60
CA MET A 112 17.17 5.15 0.92
C MET A 112 17.76 4.60 2.23
N HIS A 113 16.98 4.53 3.30
CA HIS A 113 17.44 4.04 4.60
C HIS A 113 17.70 2.52 4.65
N GLN A 114 17.25 1.77 3.66
CA GLN A 114 17.63 0.36 3.47
C GLN A 114 18.90 0.19 2.63
N ALA A 115 19.31 1.24 1.91
CA ALA A 115 20.53 1.27 1.14
C ALA A 115 21.73 1.61 2.02
N ARG A 116 22.92 1.21 1.56
CA ARG A 116 24.20 1.62 2.11
C ARG A 116 24.74 2.84 1.39
N THR A 117 24.56 2.90 0.07
CA THR A 117 25.06 4.00 -0.75
C THR A 117 23.95 4.57 -1.63
N MET A 118 24.03 5.88 -1.85
CA MET A 118 23.19 6.64 -2.77
C MET A 118 24.08 7.36 -3.77
N THR A 119 23.91 7.04 -5.05
CA THR A 119 24.73 7.57 -6.13
C THR A 119 23.89 8.43 -7.07
N PHE A 120 24.33 9.66 -7.28
CA PHE A 120 23.81 10.55 -8.31
C PHE A 120 24.59 10.33 -9.60
N ARG A 121 23.87 10.03 -10.68
CA ARG A 121 24.41 9.95 -12.04
C ARG A 121 23.87 11.08 -12.89
N VAL A 122 24.73 11.70 -13.68
CA VAL A 122 24.39 12.72 -14.67
C VAL A 122 24.89 12.23 -16.01
N GLN A 123 24.01 12.17 -17.01
CA GLN A 123 24.34 11.62 -18.34
C GLN A 123 24.93 10.19 -18.32
N GLY A 124 24.57 9.39 -17.31
CA GLY A 124 25.06 8.01 -17.14
C GLY A 124 26.36 7.90 -16.36
N GLU A 125 27.13 8.99 -16.24
CA GLU A 125 28.35 9.03 -15.46
C GLU A 125 28.05 9.25 -13.98
N MET A 126 28.89 8.66 -13.12
CA MET A 126 28.82 8.92 -11.69
C MET A 126 29.22 10.37 -11.42
N PHE A 127 28.32 11.13 -10.81
CA PHE A 127 28.56 12.52 -10.44
C PHE A 127 28.97 12.63 -8.98
N LEU A 128 28.16 12.09 -8.07
CA LEU A 128 28.41 12.11 -6.63
C LEU A 128 27.89 10.82 -6.00
N ALA A 129 28.52 10.38 -4.92
CA ALA A 129 28.05 9.27 -4.11
C ALA A 129 28.08 9.65 -2.63
N HIS A 130 27.06 9.21 -1.90
CA HIS A 130 26.92 9.39 -0.47
C HIS A 130 26.76 8.03 0.21
N GLU A 131 27.43 7.84 1.33
CA GLU A 131 27.05 6.80 2.27
C GLU A 131 25.76 7.26 2.97
N VAL A 132 24.79 6.35 3.04
CA VAL A 132 23.54 6.61 3.76
C VAL A 132 23.76 6.24 5.22
N GLU A 133 23.45 7.17 6.11
CA GLU A 133 23.54 6.90 7.55
C GLU A 133 22.54 5.80 7.94
N PRO A 134 23.01 4.71 8.59
CA PRO A 134 22.13 3.63 9.00
C PRO A 134 21.19 4.09 10.11
N VAL A 135 19.91 3.81 9.95
CA VAL A 135 18.89 4.08 10.95
C VAL A 135 18.64 2.86 11.83
N THR A 136 18.05 3.08 13.00
CA THR A 136 17.70 1.98 13.90
C THR A 136 16.61 1.08 13.29
N PRO A 137 16.56 -0.23 13.65
CA PRO A 137 15.49 -1.12 13.19
C PRO A 137 14.08 -0.64 13.54
N TRP A 138 13.94 0.08 14.67
CA TRP A 138 12.68 0.71 15.08
C TRP A 138 12.23 1.79 14.09
N MET A 139 13.13 2.70 13.70
CA MET A 139 12.83 3.75 12.71
C MET A 139 12.45 3.16 11.35
N LEU A 140 13.09 2.08 10.92
CA LEU A 140 12.69 1.36 9.69
C LEU A 140 11.29 0.75 9.81
N ALA A 141 10.95 0.17 10.97
CA ALA A 141 9.62 -0.37 11.20
C ALA A 141 8.55 0.74 11.19
N GLU A 142 8.85 1.90 11.76
CA GLU A 142 8.00 3.07 11.73
C GLU A 142 7.79 3.58 10.31
N LEU A 143 8.86 3.75 9.52
CA LEU A 143 8.76 4.12 8.10
C LEU A 143 7.92 3.13 7.29
N ARG A 144 8.07 1.81 7.52
CA ARG A 144 7.23 0.79 6.87
C ARG A 144 5.76 0.93 7.24
N ALA A 145 5.45 1.24 8.50
CA ALA A 145 4.09 1.47 8.94
C ALA A 145 3.49 2.72 8.28
N VAL A 146 4.26 3.80 8.15
CA VAL A 146 3.86 5.03 7.45
C VAL A 146 3.61 4.79 5.96
N VAL A 147 4.51 4.06 5.28
CA VAL A 147 4.32 3.66 3.87
C VAL A 147 3.04 2.85 3.71
N ALA A 148 2.82 1.84 4.54
CA ALA A 148 1.60 1.03 4.49
C ALA A 148 0.33 1.86 4.77
N LEU A 149 0.41 2.86 5.64
CA LEU A 149 -0.69 3.77 5.92
C LEU A 149 -1.02 4.65 4.70
N HIS A 150 -0.01 5.28 4.09
CA HIS A 150 -0.20 6.08 2.87
C HIS A 150 -0.71 5.24 1.69
N ASP A 151 -0.22 4.01 1.52
CA ASP A 151 -0.73 3.06 0.52
C ASP A 151 -2.24 2.81 0.68
N ASN A 152 -2.71 2.65 1.92
CA ASN A 152 -4.14 2.48 2.16
C ASN A 152 -4.96 3.71 1.74
N PHE A 153 -4.48 4.93 2.02
CA PHE A 153 -5.17 6.15 1.61
C PHE A 153 -5.22 6.27 0.09
N VAL A 154 -4.08 6.12 -0.60
CA VAL A 154 -4.00 6.19 -2.06
C VAL A 154 -4.92 5.15 -2.71
N ALA A 155 -4.89 3.91 -2.23
CA ALA A 155 -5.76 2.86 -2.73
C ALA A 155 -7.24 3.19 -2.54
N LEU A 156 -7.61 3.78 -1.39
CA LEU A 156 -8.99 4.21 -1.14
C LEU A 156 -9.42 5.36 -2.05
N GLU A 157 -8.55 6.35 -2.31
CA GLU A 157 -8.84 7.41 -3.28
C GLU A 157 -9.11 6.83 -4.67
N VAL A 158 -8.30 5.86 -5.10
CA VAL A 158 -8.49 5.16 -6.38
C VAL A 158 -9.79 4.35 -6.41
N LEU A 159 -10.08 3.59 -5.36
CA LEU A 159 -11.26 2.71 -5.30
C LEU A 159 -12.60 3.48 -5.16
N THR A 160 -12.56 4.64 -4.52
CA THR A 160 -13.76 5.45 -4.24
C THR A 160 -13.92 6.62 -5.20
N GLY A 161 -12.86 7.04 -5.89
CA GLY A 161 -12.83 8.28 -6.67
C GLY A 161 -12.90 9.54 -5.80
N GLN A 162 -12.81 9.41 -4.47
CA GLN A 162 -12.91 10.52 -3.53
C GLN A 162 -11.50 11.00 -3.15
N GLU A 163 -11.26 12.30 -3.25
CA GLU A 163 -10.07 12.91 -2.64
C GLU A 163 -10.20 12.88 -1.11
N ILE A 164 -9.21 12.28 -0.45
CA ILE A 164 -9.13 12.20 1.00
C ILE A 164 -8.16 13.29 1.46
N ARG A 165 -8.63 14.23 2.28
CA ARG A 165 -7.77 15.32 2.74
C ARG A 165 -6.58 14.81 3.56
N ALA A 166 -5.47 15.51 3.43
CA ALA A 166 -4.29 15.30 4.26
C ALA A 166 -4.64 15.45 5.75
N LEU A 167 -4.14 14.53 6.57
CA LEU A 167 -4.32 14.58 8.01
C LEU A 167 -3.28 15.50 8.66
N PRO A 168 -3.70 16.39 9.59
CA PRO A 168 -2.79 17.22 10.37
C PRO A 168 -2.13 16.46 11.53
N GLU A 169 -2.68 15.32 11.96
CA GLU A 169 -2.27 14.60 13.17
C GLU A 169 -1.82 13.14 12.91
N LEU A 170 -1.16 12.56 13.92
CA LEU A 170 -0.75 11.16 13.95
C LEU A 170 -1.97 10.22 13.92
N VAL A 171 -1.95 9.25 13.01
CA VAL A 171 -2.97 8.20 12.93
C VAL A 171 -2.67 7.13 13.98
N SER A 172 -3.65 6.81 14.82
CA SER A 172 -3.49 5.75 15.81
C SER A 172 -3.34 4.37 15.13
N VAL A 173 -2.70 3.41 15.80
CA VAL A 173 -2.60 2.02 15.28
C VAL A 173 -3.99 1.43 14.99
N PHE A 174 -4.97 1.72 15.85
CA PHE A 174 -6.35 1.26 15.67
C PHE A 174 -6.98 1.85 14.40
N ASP A 175 -6.75 3.13 14.13
CA ASP A 175 -7.24 3.78 12.91
C ASP A 175 -6.55 3.22 11.67
N GLY A 176 -5.25 2.92 11.73
CA GLY A 176 -4.52 2.24 10.67
C GLY A 176 -5.11 0.87 10.33
N VAL A 177 -5.47 0.08 11.34
CA VAL A 177 -6.15 -1.22 11.14
C VAL A 177 -7.53 -1.03 10.50
N ARG A 178 -8.32 -0.07 10.99
CA ARG A 178 -9.65 0.23 10.43
C ARG A 178 -9.57 0.69 8.98
N LEU A 179 -8.61 1.54 8.66
CA LEU A 179 -8.37 2.03 7.31
C LEU A 179 -8.04 0.86 6.37
N ARG A 180 -7.13 -0.02 6.79
CA ARG A 180 -6.77 -1.22 6.02
C ARG A 180 -7.96 -2.15 5.83
N GLN A 181 -8.75 -2.41 6.86
CA GLN A 181 -9.97 -3.22 6.75
C GLN A 181 -10.97 -2.58 5.77
N THR A 182 -11.13 -1.26 5.83
CA THR A 182 -12.00 -0.50 4.92
C THR A 182 -11.52 -0.61 3.47
N ARG A 183 -10.21 -0.47 3.23
CA ARG A 183 -9.61 -0.71 1.91
C ARG A 183 -9.90 -2.12 1.41
N MET A 184 -9.66 -3.13 2.24
CA MET A 184 -9.93 -4.53 1.89
C MET A 184 -11.40 -4.79 1.54
N LEU A 185 -12.33 -4.16 2.26
CA LEU A 185 -13.77 -4.24 1.95
C LEU A 185 -14.09 -3.63 0.57
N TRP A 186 -13.49 -2.48 0.24
CA TRP A 186 -13.61 -1.89 -1.10
C TRP A 186 -12.97 -2.76 -2.20
N GLU A 187 -11.86 -3.45 -1.89
CA GLU A 187 -11.22 -4.46 -2.75
C GLU A 187 -12.02 -5.79 -2.84
N ALA A 188 -13.26 -5.84 -2.34
CA ALA A 188 -14.12 -7.03 -2.28
C ALA A 188 -13.59 -8.19 -1.42
N ARG A 189 -12.58 -7.94 -0.58
CA ARG A 189 -11.98 -8.95 0.31
C ARG A 189 -12.79 -9.08 1.60
N GLY A 190 -12.78 -10.29 2.16
CA GLY A 190 -13.32 -10.51 3.51
C GLY A 190 -12.33 -10.02 4.57
N VAL A 191 -12.83 -9.46 5.65
CA VAL A 191 -12.04 -9.00 6.80
C VAL A 191 -12.55 -9.63 8.09
N GLN A 192 -11.65 -9.84 9.04
CA GLN A 192 -12.06 -10.19 10.40
C GLN A 192 -12.71 -8.98 11.06
N TRP A 193 -13.82 -9.21 11.73
CA TRP A 193 -14.58 -8.21 12.45
C TRP A 193 -14.44 -8.45 13.95
N ASP A 194 -13.62 -7.62 14.58
CA ASP A 194 -13.24 -7.76 15.98
C ASP A 194 -14.17 -7.02 16.94
N ARG A 195 -15.21 -6.35 16.43
CA ARG A 195 -16.16 -5.60 17.26
C ARG A 195 -17.32 -6.48 17.66
N THR A 196 -17.82 -6.25 18.87
CA THR A 196 -19.12 -6.76 19.28
C THR A 196 -20.19 -6.23 18.34
N LEU A 197 -21.11 -7.10 17.96
CA LEU A 197 -22.26 -6.70 17.16
C LEU A 197 -23.26 -6.00 18.09
N PRO A 198 -23.81 -4.84 17.69
CA PRO A 198 -24.88 -4.23 18.46
C PRO A 198 -26.11 -5.16 18.45
N PRO A 199 -26.98 -5.07 19.48
CA PRO A 199 -28.28 -5.74 19.46
C PRO A 199 -29.06 -5.38 18.18
N LEU A 200 -29.77 -6.37 17.61
CA LEU A 200 -30.50 -6.23 16.36
C LEU A 200 -31.97 -6.46 16.57
N ALA A 201 -32.81 -5.63 15.93
CA ALA A 201 -34.24 -5.89 15.86
C ALA A 201 -34.53 -6.92 14.76
N SER A 202 -35.09 -8.06 15.14
CA SER A 202 -35.52 -9.12 14.22
C SER A 202 -37.02 -9.38 14.34
N PRO A 203 -37.74 -9.74 13.25
CA PRO A 203 -39.09 -10.27 13.35
C PRO A 203 -39.12 -11.52 14.26
N GLU A 204 -40.17 -11.70 15.05
CA GLU A 204 -40.30 -12.77 16.04
C GLU A 204 -40.04 -14.18 15.46
N SER A 205 -40.45 -14.42 14.21
CA SER A 205 -40.38 -15.74 13.57
C SER A 205 -39.12 -16.00 12.73
N ILE A 206 -38.22 -15.03 12.59
CA ILE A 206 -37.04 -15.15 11.69
C ILE A 206 -35.75 -14.95 12.49
N GLN A 207 -34.87 -15.96 12.46
CA GLN A 207 -33.50 -15.79 12.94
C GLN A 207 -32.66 -15.04 11.90
N PRO A 208 -31.87 -14.04 12.31
CA PRO A 208 -30.98 -13.36 11.38
C PRO A 208 -29.96 -14.34 10.76
N ARG A 209 -29.70 -14.19 9.47
CA ARG A 209 -28.61 -14.91 8.79
C ARG A 209 -27.27 -14.18 8.87
N GLY A 210 -27.24 -13.00 9.46
CA GLY A 210 -26.09 -12.11 9.51
C GLY A 210 -26.54 -10.68 9.81
N VAL A 211 -25.57 -9.79 9.98
CA VAL A 211 -25.80 -8.37 10.24
C VAL A 211 -25.46 -7.58 9.00
N ARG A 212 -26.41 -6.82 8.48
CA ARG A 212 -26.14 -5.83 7.44
C ARG A 212 -25.86 -4.50 8.12
N ILE A 213 -24.72 -3.90 7.79
CA ILE A 213 -24.41 -2.52 8.16
C ILE A 213 -24.43 -1.71 6.88
N GLU A 214 -25.31 -0.72 6.84
CA GLU A 214 -25.43 0.21 5.72
C GLU A 214 -24.13 0.96 5.47
N SER A 215 -23.95 1.45 4.23
CA SER A 215 -22.80 2.30 3.90
C SER A 215 -22.75 3.49 4.86
N THR A 216 -21.58 3.77 5.42
CA THR A 216 -21.38 4.83 6.40
C THR A 216 -20.10 5.59 6.10
N ILE A 217 -19.71 6.50 6.98
CA ILE A 217 -18.48 7.26 6.89
C ILE A 217 -17.57 6.83 8.04
N LEU A 218 -16.38 6.36 7.69
CA LEU A 218 -15.27 6.20 8.61
C LEU A 218 -14.59 7.56 8.78
N THR A 219 -14.52 8.03 10.02
CA THR A 219 -13.75 9.21 10.40
C THR A 219 -12.42 8.77 11.05
N ILE A 220 -11.30 9.28 10.54
CA ILE A 220 -9.95 9.14 11.12
C ILE A 220 -9.37 10.56 11.16
N GLY A 221 -9.16 11.12 12.35
CA GLY A 221 -8.90 12.56 12.48
C GLY A 221 -9.98 13.38 11.75
N ASP A 222 -9.55 14.27 10.85
CA ASP A 222 -10.46 15.05 9.99
C ASP A 222 -10.78 14.39 8.64
N ALA A 223 -10.16 13.25 8.33
CA ALA A 223 -10.45 12.52 7.10
C ALA A 223 -11.79 11.79 7.21
N ARG A 224 -12.62 11.96 6.17
CA ARG A 224 -13.92 11.29 6.02
C ARG A 224 -13.85 10.34 4.84
N ILE A 225 -14.01 9.05 5.12
CA ILE A 225 -13.81 7.99 4.15
C ILE A 225 -15.11 7.20 4.05
N GLY A 226 -15.72 7.13 2.87
CA GLY A 226 -16.88 6.28 2.65
C GLY A 226 -16.53 4.82 2.91
N THR A 227 -17.38 4.11 3.65
CA THR A 227 -17.32 2.64 3.78
C THR A 227 -18.44 2.05 2.93
N PRO A 228 -18.20 0.92 2.24
CA PRO A 228 -19.28 0.25 1.54
C PRO A 228 -20.28 -0.31 2.58
N GLU A 229 -21.46 -0.64 2.11
CA GLU A 229 -22.34 -1.55 2.85
C GLU A 229 -21.61 -2.87 3.09
N ILE A 230 -21.73 -3.42 4.30
CA ILE A 230 -21.13 -4.70 4.67
C ILE A 230 -22.14 -5.67 5.26
N LEU A 231 -21.88 -6.95 5.04
CA LEU A 231 -22.54 -8.07 5.69
C LEU A 231 -21.55 -8.73 6.64
N ILE A 232 -21.98 -8.99 7.87
CA ILE A 232 -21.19 -9.60 8.93
C ILE A 232 -21.82 -10.92 9.34
N TRP A 233 -21.03 -11.97 9.41
CA TRP A 233 -21.51 -13.31 9.72
C TRP A 233 -20.42 -14.23 10.27
N HIS A 234 -20.85 -15.29 10.95
CA HIS A 234 -20.03 -16.42 11.35
C HIS A 234 -20.85 -17.72 11.23
N PRO A 235 -20.28 -18.85 10.76
CA PRO A 235 -21.03 -20.11 10.63
C PRO A 235 -21.59 -20.63 11.95
N ASP A 236 -20.83 -20.49 13.03
CA ASP A 236 -21.21 -20.97 14.36
C ASP A 236 -21.86 -19.86 15.20
N VAL A 237 -22.48 -18.86 14.56
CA VAL A 237 -23.20 -17.80 15.29
C VAL A 237 -24.45 -18.38 15.96
N VAL A 238 -24.61 -18.08 17.24
CA VAL A 238 -25.83 -18.39 18.00
C VAL A 238 -26.52 -17.07 18.34
N TRP A 239 -27.82 -16.98 18.01
CA TRP A 239 -28.63 -15.81 18.29
C TRP A 239 -29.40 -16.00 19.60
N HIS A 240 -29.26 -15.05 20.51
CA HIS A 240 -29.96 -15.03 21.78
C HIS A 240 -30.95 -13.89 21.80
N GLU A 241 -32.18 -14.18 22.21
CA GLU A 241 -33.20 -13.16 22.45
C GLU A 241 -32.83 -12.36 23.71
N GLN A 242 -32.91 -11.04 23.59
CA GLN A 242 -32.71 -10.13 24.71
C GLN A 242 -34.09 -9.73 25.23
N GLU A 243 -34.30 -9.83 26.53
CA GLU A 243 -35.55 -9.36 27.14
C GLU A 243 -35.79 -7.89 26.76
N PRO A 244 -37.01 -7.51 26.38
CA PRO A 244 -37.26 -6.18 25.84
C PRO A 244 -37.00 -5.13 26.91
N GLU A 245 -36.03 -4.25 26.67
CA GLU A 245 -35.99 -2.92 27.29
C GLU A 245 -37.14 -2.08 26.71
N SER A 246 -38.36 -2.38 27.14
CA SER A 246 -39.63 -1.62 27.09
C SER A 246 -40.04 -0.78 25.85
N GLU A 247 -39.30 -0.74 24.74
CA GLU A 247 -39.56 0.18 23.62
C GLU A 247 -39.55 -0.48 22.22
N ALA A 248 -39.31 -1.78 22.11
CA ALA A 248 -39.47 -2.47 20.84
C ALA A 248 -40.97 -2.55 20.48
N GLY A 249 -41.43 -1.66 19.60
CA GLY A 249 -42.81 -1.63 19.09
C GLY A 249 -43.30 -3.00 18.61
N SER A 250 -44.61 -3.22 18.72
CA SER A 250 -45.31 -4.49 18.51
C SER A 250 -44.80 -5.29 17.29
N GLY A 251 -44.18 -6.45 17.55
CA GLY A 251 -43.81 -7.47 16.55
C GLY A 251 -42.33 -7.60 16.20
N ARG A 252 -41.43 -6.89 16.90
CA ARG A 252 -39.97 -7.03 16.76
C ARG A 252 -39.33 -7.41 18.08
N ARG A 253 -38.47 -8.43 18.07
CA ARG A 253 -37.65 -8.82 19.21
C ARG A 253 -36.23 -8.32 19.03
N MET A 254 -35.56 -8.03 20.14
CA MET A 254 -34.13 -7.73 20.14
C MET A 254 -33.34 -9.02 20.25
N VAL A 255 -32.32 -9.19 19.42
CA VAL A 255 -31.45 -10.36 19.45
C VAL A 255 -29.98 -9.94 19.48
N THR A 256 -29.16 -10.73 20.16
CA THR A 256 -27.71 -10.58 20.23
C THR A 256 -27.04 -11.81 19.64
N ALA A 257 -25.82 -11.64 19.13
CA ALA A 257 -25.04 -12.72 18.53
C ALA A 257 -23.90 -13.15 19.45
N THR A 258 -23.73 -14.44 19.66
CA THR A 258 -22.53 -15.02 20.27
C THR A 258 -21.84 -15.94 19.28
N ILE A 259 -20.51 -16.04 19.40
CA ILE A 259 -19.65 -16.95 18.65
C ILE A 259 -18.66 -17.63 19.60
N PRO A 260 -18.05 -18.76 19.23
CA PRO A 260 -17.00 -19.37 20.03
C PRO A 260 -15.88 -18.37 20.35
N ALA A 261 -15.42 -18.35 21.61
CA ALA A 261 -14.50 -17.32 22.12
C ALA A 261 -13.16 -17.22 21.36
N THR A 262 -12.74 -18.28 20.65
CA THR A 262 -11.50 -18.34 19.87
C THR A 262 -11.66 -17.87 18.42
N THR A 263 -12.87 -17.52 18.01
CA THR A 263 -13.24 -17.16 16.63
C THR A 263 -13.60 -15.68 16.50
N ARG A 264 -13.73 -15.22 15.26
CA ARG A 264 -14.09 -13.84 14.91
C ARG A 264 -15.15 -13.84 13.84
N PHE A 265 -16.03 -12.86 13.89
CA PHE A 265 -16.94 -12.59 12.77
C PHE A 265 -16.15 -12.26 11.50
N LEU A 266 -16.74 -12.55 10.35
CA LEU A 266 -16.24 -12.13 9.05
C LEU A 266 -17.16 -11.05 8.49
N ALA A 267 -16.56 -9.98 7.97
CA ALA A 267 -17.26 -8.94 7.25
C ALA A 267 -16.84 -8.92 5.77
N TRP A 268 -17.77 -8.63 4.86
CA TRP A 268 -17.49 -8.41 3.44
C TRP A 268 -18.49 -7.42 2.84
N ALA A 269 -18.13 -6.78 1.73
CA ALA A 269 -19.02 -5.87 1.00
C ALA A 269 -19.72 -6.61 -0.17
N PRO A 270 -21.05 -6.88 -0.09
CA PRO A 270 -21.74 -7.67 -1.11
C PRO A 270 -21.69 -7.04 -2.51
N SER A 271 -21.92 -5.72 -2.58
CA SER A 271 -21.94 -4.95 -3.83
C SER A 271 -20.60 -4.93 -4.57
N ARG A 272 -19.48 -5.22 -3.87
CA ARG A 272 -18.14 -5.27 -4.47
C ARG A 272 -17.74 -6.67 -4.92
N ARG A 273 -18.36 -7.73 -4.40
CA ARG A 273 -18.06 -9.10 -4.80
C ARG A 273 -18.79 -9.55 -6.06
N ALA A 274 -20.04 -9.11 -6.26
CA ALA A 274 -20.79 -9.45 -7.47
C ALA A 274 -20.02 -9.04 -8.75
N SER A 275 -19.32 -7.89 -8.71
CA SER A 275 -18.49 -7.42 -9.83
C SER A 275 -17.14 -8.12 -9.97
N ALA A 276 -16.70 -8.91 -8.99
CA ALA A 276 -15.44 -9.65 -9.05
C ALA A 276 -15.61 -11.10 -9.54
N GLU A 277 -16.86 -11.60 -9.62
CA GLU A 277 -17.19 -13.02 -9.84
C GLU A 277 -18.08 -13.27 -11.08
N GLU A 278 -18.36 -12.26 -11.91
CA GLU A 278 -18.86 -12.49 -13.29
C GLU A 278 -17.69 -13.01 -14.14
N GLN A 279 -17.53 -14.29 -14.48
CA GLN A 279 -18.46 -15.37 -14.90
C GLN A 279 -18.20 -16.67 -14.09
N PRO A 280 -19.19 -17.57 -13.85
CA PRO A 280 -20.12 -18.10 -14.85
C PRO A 280 -21.60 -18.25 -14.45
N SER A 281 -22.37 -18.52 -15.50
CA SER A 281 -23.79 -18.79 -15.68
C SER A 281 -24.60 -19.33 -14.48
N GLU A 282 -25.77 -18.71 -14.33
CA GLU A 282 -27.05 -19.21 -13.79
C GLU A 282 -27.06 -20.63 -13.19
N GLY A 283 -27.32 -20.70 -11.89
CA GLY A 283 -27.72 -21.94 -11.24
C GLY A 283 -27.68 -21.92 -9.72
N ASN A 284 -28.81 -21.55 -9.10
CA ASN A 284 -29.19 -21.75 -7.69
C ASN A 284 -28.29 -21.16 -6.58
N GLY A 285 -28.90 -20.28 -5.78
CA GLY A 285 -28.34 -19.64 -4.58
C GLY A 285 -28.05 -20.61 -3.43
N GLY A 286 -26.97 -21.37 -3.57
CA GLY A 286 -26.31 -22.11 -2.50
C GLY A 286 -25.08 -21.35 -1.98
N ILE A 287 -24.86 -21.41 -0.67
CA ILE A 287 -23.66 -20.87 -0.01
C ILE A 287 -22.41 -21.44 -0.68
N CYS A 288 -21.54 -20.55 -1.18
CA CYS A 288 -20.37 -20.91 -1.97
C CYS A 288 -19.36 -21.79 -1.15
N PRO A 289 -18.94 -22.97 -1.64
CA PRO A 289 -18.03 -23.89 -0.94
C PRO A 289 -16.63 -23.34 -0.64
N ALA A 290 -16.24 -22.22 -1.26
CA ALA A 290 -14.93 -21.59 -1.06
C ALA A 290 -14.72 -21.07 0.37
N TRP A 291 -15.81 -20.69 1.06
CA TRP A 291 -15.76 -20.09 2.39
C TRP A 291 -15.36 -21.07 3.49
N THR A 292 -15.76 -22.34 3.37
CA THR A 292 -15.40 -23.39 4.35
C THR A 292 -13.89 -23.67 4.35
N LYS A 293 -13.21 -23.47 3.20
CA LYS A 293 -11.75 -23.65 3.08
C LYS A 293 -10.94 -22.51 3.69
N MET A 294 -11.45 -21.28 3.66
CA MET A 294 -10.75 -20.12 4.24
C MET A 294 -10.76 -20.16 5.77
N LEU A 295 -11.87 -20.61 6.37
CA LEU A 295 -11.99 -20.78 7.82
C LEU A 295 -11.13 -21.92 8.36
N ARG A 296 -11.06 -23.07 7.66
CA ARG A 296 -10.20 -24.21 8.08
C ARG A 296 -8.70 -23.90 8.00
N ARG A 297 -8.25 -23.09 7.03
CA ARG A 297 -6.82 -22.69 6.94
C ARG A 297 -6.36 -21.82 8.11
N SER A 298 -7.27 -21.09 8.76
CA SER A 298 -6.94 -20.30 9.96
C SER A 298 -6.77 -21.14 11.23
N ASP A 299 -7.31 -22.36 11.23
CA ASP A 299 -7.14 -23.31 12.33
C ASP A 299 -5.85 -24.12 12.17
N ASP A 300 -5.46 -24.47 10.94
CA ASP A 300 -4.21 -25.20 10.65
C ASP A 300 -2.94 -24.36 10.84
N LEU A 301 -3.03 -23.02 10.83
CA LEU A 301 -1.87 -22.13 11.06
C LEU A 301 -1.62 -21.81 12.54
N ARG A 302 -2.45 -22.31 13.47
CA ARG A 302 -2.22 -22.19 14.91
C ARG A 302 -1.59 -23.47 15.45
N GLY A 303 -0.27 -23.54 15.34
CA GLY A 303 0.55 -24.55 16.01
C GLY A 303 0.21 -24.64 17.50
N ARG A 304 0.11 -25.88 17.99
CA ARG A 304 -0.13 -26.20 19.40
C ARG A 304 0.93 -25.52 20.28
N PRO A 305 0.55 -24.87 21.39
CA PRO A 305 1.52 -24.31 22.32
C PRO A 305 2.23 -25.48 23.03
N GLY A 306 3.49 -25.75 22.69
CA GLY A 306 4.32 -26.71 23.43
C GLY A 306 5.36 -27.50 22.63
N GLU A 307 5.33 -27.51 21.30
CA GLU A 307 6.35 -28.24 20.53
C GLU A 307 7.51 -27.32 20.16
N ARG A 308 8.69 -27.59 20.74
CA ARG A 308 9.96 -26.99 20.32
C ARG A 308 10.16 -27.24 18.82
N PRO A 309 10.62 -26.25 18.04
CA PRO A 309 10.98 -26.50 16.65
C PRO A 309 12.14 -27.49 16.63
N ARG A 310 11.88 -28.68 16.07
CA ARG A 310 12.96 -29.60 15.68
C ARG A 310 13.78 -28.88 14.62
N GLN A 311 15.06 -28.71 14.89
CA GLN A 311 16.06 -28.31 13.90
C GLN A 311 15.99 -29.31 12.75
N HIS A 312 15.63 -28.84 11.56
CA HIS A 312 15.84 -29.58 10.33
C HIS A 312 17.11 -29.03 9.67
N GLU A 313 18.19 -29.79 9.79
CA GLU A 313 19.33 -29.72 8.90
C GLU A 313 18.88 -30.00 7.45
N PRO A 314 19.44 -29.32 6.45
CA PRO A 314 19.13 -29.60 5.05
C PRO A 314 19.90 -30.85 4.60
N SER A 315 19.22 -31.99 4.55
CA SER A 315 19.73 -33.20 3.90
C SER A 315 19.61 -33.07 2.38
N LEU A 316 20.77 -33.03 1.72
CA LEU A 316 21.00 -33.42 0.33
C LEU A 316 20.22 -34.70 -0.04
N CYS A 317 19.49 -34.68 -1.15
CA CYS A 317 19.28 -35.82 -2.07
C CYS A 317 18.40 -35.40 -3.27
N ALA A 318 19.02 -35.22 -4.45
CA ALA A 318 18.53 -35.81 -5.69
C ALA A 318 19.11 -37.26 -5.77
N PRO A 319 18.65 -38.23 -6.62
CA PRO A 319 18.01 -38.05 -7.93
C PRO A 319 16.92 -39.11 -8.32
N SER A 320 16.20 -38.86 -9.42
CA SER A 320 15.81 -39.86 -10.45
C SER A 320 15.13 -39.13 -11.62
N THR A 321 15.81 -38.92 -12.75
CA THR A 321 15.82 -39.75 -13.97
C THR A 321 14.47 -40.35 -14.37
N SER A 322 13.84 -39.78 -15.40
CA SER A 322 13.30 -40.57 -16.50
C SER A 322 13.48 -39.82 -17.83
N CYS A 323 14.09 -40.53 -18.78
CA CYS A 323 14.36 -40.08 -20.13
C CYS A 323 13.11 -40.23 -21.00
N ALA A 324 12.88 -39.28 -21.91
CA ALA A 324 12.35 -39.60 -23.23
C ALA A 324 12.68 -38.51 -24.26
N ARG A 325 13.56 -38.90 -25.20
CA ARG A 325 13.60 -38.51 -26.62
C ARG A 325 14.17 -37.12 -26.99
N GLY A 326 15.39 -37.19 -27.52
CA GLY A 326 15.61 -36.72 -28.88
C GLY A 326 16.75 -35.73 -29.08
N GLY A 327 17.90 -36.22 -29.56
CA GLY A 327 18.65 -35.47 -30.56
C GLY A 327 20.07 -35.01 -30.19
N VAL A 328 21.03 -35.82 -30.65
CA VAL A 328 22.34 -35.43 -31.21
C VAL A 328 23.44 -34.95 -30.24
N CYS A 329 24.34 -35.89 -29.94
CA CYS A 329 25.71 -35.63 -29.51
C CYS A 329 26.52 -34.95 -30.63
N ARG A 330 27.28 -33.91 -30.28
CA ARG A 330 28.56 -33.61 -30.92
C ARG A 330 29.59 -33.33 -29.85
N ASP A 331 30.62 -34.17 -29.83
CA ASP A 331 31.88 -33.98 -29.14
C ASP A 331 32.52 -32.65 -29.54
N PHE A 332 33.12 -31.93 -28.57
CA PHE A 332 34.40 -31.28 -28.82
C PHE A 332 35.22 -31.16 -27.53
N ARG A 333 36.46 -31.61 -27.64
CA ARG A 333 37.50 -31.65 -26.61
C ARG A 333 38.07 -30.25 -26.33
N SER A 334 38.45 -30.07 -25.07
CA SER A 334 39.60 -29.32 -24.52
C SER A 334 40.34 -28.30 -25.41
N THR A 335 40.39 -27.06 -24.91
CA THR A 335 41.62 -26.45 -24.37
C THR A 335 41.26 -25.53 -23.23
#